data_AF-A0AAW9SGS9-F1
#
_entry.id   AF-A0AAW9SGS9-F1
#
_cell.length_a   1.000
_cell.length_b   1.000
_cell.length_c   1.000
_cell.angle_alpha   90.00
_cell.angle_beta   90.00
_cell.angle_gamma   90.00
#
_symmetry.space_group_name_H-M   'P 1'
#
loop_
_entity.id
_entity.type
_entity.pdbx_description
1 polymer ?
#
loop_
_entity_poly.entity_id
_entity_poly.type
_entity_poly.pdbx_seq_one_letter_code
_entity_poly.pdbx_strand_id
1 'polypeptide(L)' 'MNYKELSQEEELIGKTIVNAAFQIHKELGLGLLEKVYETCMAYELRNTLWPKP' A
#
# COMPACT_ATOMS: atom_id res chain seq x y z
N MET A 1 -9.89 -23.22 12.30
CA MET A 1 -10.45 -21.87 12.13
C MET A 1 -11.13 -21.84 10.77
N ASN A 2 -12.37 -21.36 10.70
CA ASN A 2 -13.12 -21.27 9.44
C ASN A 2 -13.13 -19.79 9.04
N TYR A 3 -12.26 -19.40 8.12
CA TYR A 3 -12.20 -18.03 7.60
C TYR A 3 -12.97 -17.96 6.28
N LYS A 4 -13.71 -16.88 6.09
CA LYS A 4 -14.36 -16.59 4.82
C LYS A 4 -13.28 -16.20 3.80
N GLU A 5 -13.36 -16.76 2.60
CA GLU A 5 -12.50 -16.33 1.49
C GLU A 5 -12.75 -14.85 1.18
N LEU A 6 -11.67 -14.13 0.88
CA LEU A 6 -11.73 -12.75 0.44
C LEU A 6 -12.33 -12.67 -0.96
N SER A 7 -13.12 -11.63 -1.21
CA SER A 7 -13.50 -11.24 -2.55
C SER A 7 -12.28 -10.75 -3.34
N GLN A 8 -12.41 -10.73 -4.67
CA GLN A 8 -11.37 -10.19 -5.55
C GLN A 8 -11.09 -8.71 -5.27
N GLU A 9 -12.11 -7.94 -4.88
CA GLU A 9 -11.96 -6.54 -4.54
C GLU A 9 -11.15 -6.35 -3.25
N GLU A 10 -11.45 -7.11 -2.20
CA GLU A 10 -10.68 -7.08 -0.94
C GLU A 10 -9.21 -7.45 -1.17
N GLU A 11 -8.96 -8.48 -1.98
CA GLU A 11 -7.61 -8.92 -2.36
C GLU A 11 -6.87 -7.83 -3.15
N LEU A 12 -7.57 -7.13 -4.06
CA LEU A 12 -7.00 -6.03 -4.86
C LEU A 12 -6.66 -4.82 -3.99
N ILE A 13 -7.55 -4.43 -3.09
CA ILE A 13 -7.34 -3.33 -2.14
C ILE A 13 -6.13 -3.65 -1.26
N GLY A 14 -6.08 -4.86 -0.67
CA GLY A 14 -4.97 -5.31 0.16
C GLY A 14 -3.63 -5.27 -0.57
N LYS A 15 -3.57 -5.81 -1.79
CA LYS A 15 -2.36 -5.78 -2.64
C LYS A 15 -1.90 -4.36 -2.93
N THR A 16 -2.82 -3.46 -3.24
CA THR A 16 -2.51 -2.06 -3.56
C THR A 16 -1.89 -1.35 -2.36
N ILE A 17 -2.47 -1.53 -1.17
CA ILE A 17 -1.98 -0.93 0.08
C ILE A 17 -0.59 -1.48 0.43
N VAL A 18 -0.40 -2.80 0.42
CA VAL A 18 0.88 -3.42 0.78
C VAL A 18 1.99 -2.99 -0.17
N ASN A 19 1.71 -2.91 -1.48
CA ASN A 19 2.70 -2.46 -2.44
C ASN A 19 3.06 -0.99 -2.27
N ALA A 20 2.08 -0.11 -2.04
CA ALA A 20 2.37 1.30 -1.81
C ALA A 20 3.29 1.47 -0.59
N ALA A 21 2.98 0.81 0.52
CA ALA A 21 3.82 0.81 1.72
C ALA A 21 5.23 0.26 1.45
N PHE A 22 5.34 -0.83 0.68
CA PHE A 22 6.63 -1.41 0.30
C PHE A 22 7.49 -0.44 -0.52
N GLN A 23 6.92 0.23 -1.53
CA GLN A 23 7.67 1.20 -2.33
C GLN A 23 8.14 2.39 -1.48
N ILE A 24 7.26 2.94 -0.65
CA ILE A 24 7.60 4.06 0.24
C ILE A 24 8.74 3.66 1.18
N HIS A 25 8.66 2.49 1.79
CA HIS A 25 9.70 2.00 2.70
C HIS A 25 11.02 1.74 1.97
N LYS A 26 10.97 1.19 0.75
CA LYS A 26 12.14 0.94 -0.08
C LYS A 26 12.87 2.24 -0.43
N GLU A 27 12.14 3.30 -0.77
CA GLU A 27 12.75 4.58 -1.17
C GLU A 27 13.16 5.48 0.01
N LEU A 28 12.35 5.54 1.07
CA LEU A 28 12.61 6.43 2.21
C LEU A 28 13.46 5.78 3.31
N GLY A 29 13.38 4.47 3.48
CA GLY A 29 14.02 3.77 4.58
C GLY A 29 13.46 4.14 5.96
N LEU A 30 14.14 3.64 7.00
CA LEU A 30 13.76 3.80 8.41
C LEU A 30 14.04 5.24 8.90
N GLY A 31 13.31 5.70 9.93
CA GLY A 31 13.74 6.86 10.75
C GLY A 31 13.06 8.19 10.45
N LEU A 32 12.08 8.23 9.56
CA LEU A 32 11.23 9.41 9.35
C LEU A 32 9.99 9.38 10.26
N LEU A 33 9.41 10.56 10.48
CA LEU A 33 8.15 10.70 11.23
C LEU A 33 6.98 10.06 10.47
N GLU A 34 6.02 9.52 11.22
CA GLU A 34 4.80 8.90 10.69
C GLU A 34 4.05 9.82 9.70
N LYS A 35 3.98 11.12 9.98
CA LYS A 35 3.35 12.11 9.09
C LYS A 35 3.95 12.15 7.67
N VAL A 36 5.25 11.84 7.54
CA VAL A 36 5.91 11.76 6.24
C VAL A 36 5.40 10.52 5.50
N TYR A 37 5.34 9.38 6.19
CA TYR A 37 4.79 8.14 5.64
C TYR A 37 3.32 8.29 5.22
N GLU A 38 2.48 8.94 6.02
CA GLU A 38 1.08 9.25 5.63
C GLU A 38 1.00 10.07 4.35
N THR A 39 1.81 11.14 4.26
CA THR A 39 1.81 12.03 3.10
C THR A 39 2.23 11.26 1.83
N CYS A 40 3.29 10.45 1.93
CA CYS A 40 3.76 9.60 0.84
C CYS A 40 2.75 8.51 0.48
N MET A 41 2.07 7.91 1.46
CA MET A 41 1.03 6.90 1.24
C MET A 41 -0.15 7.47 0.47
N ALA A 42 -0.63 8.64 0.87
CA ALA A 42 -1.70 9.33 0.16
C ALA A 42 -1.28 9.72 -1.27
N TYR A 43 -0.03 10.09 -1.49
CA TYR A 43 0.51 10.35 -2.83
C TYR A 43 0.59 9.08 -3.68
N GLU A 44 1.20 8.01 -3.17
CA GLU A 44 1.40 6.75 -3.91
C GLU A 44 0.07 6.10 -4.26
N LEU A 45 -0.90 6.07 -3.33
CA LEU A 45 -2.23 5.51 -3.58
C LEU A 45 -3.05 6.32 -4.59
N ARG A 46 -2.88 7.64 -4.66
CA ARG A 46 -3.58 8.48 -5.65
C ARG A 46 -3.00 8.35 -7.06
N ASN A 47 -1.70 8.11 -7.16
CA ASN A 47 -0.99 8.10 -8.44
C ASN A 47 -0.75 6.69 -9.00
N THR A 48 -0.97 5.65 -8.20
CA THR A 48 -0.77 4.27 -8.62
C THR A 48 -2.08 3.66 -9.09
N LEU A 49 -2.13 3.28 -10.37
CA LEU A 49 -3.05 2.26 -10.84
C LEU A 49 -2.35 0.91 -10.68
N TRP A 50 -2.81 0.11 -9.72
CA TRP A 50 -2.37 -1.28 -9.59
C TRP A 50 -3.33 -2.17 -10.39
N PRO A 51 -2.82 -3.10 -11.22
CA PRO A 51 -1.42 -3.45 -11.44
C PRO A 51 -0.68 -2.40 -12.28
N LYS A 52 0.55 -2.05 -11.89
CA LYS A 52 1.44 -1.24 -12.74
C LYS A 52 1.75 -2.06 -14.02
N PRO A 53 1.80 -1.43 -15.20
CA PRO A 53 2.11 -2.10 -16.46
C PRO A 53 3.50 -2.75 -16.45
#